data_AF-Q703I6-F1
#
_entry.id   AF-Q703I6-F1
#
_cell.length_a   1.000
_cell.length_b   1.000
_cell.length_c   1.000
_cell.angle_alpha   90.00
_cell.angle_beta   90.00
_cell.angle_gamma   90.00
#
_symmetry.space_group_name_H-M   'P 1'
#
loop_
_entity.id
_entity.type
_entity.pdbx_description
1 polymer ?
#
loop_
_entity_poly.entity_id
_entity_poly.type
_entity_poly.pdbx_seq_one_letter_code
_entity_poly.pdbx_strand_id
1 'polypeptide(L)' 'VRQLYIDFRKDLGWKWIHEPKGYHANFCLGPCPYIWSLDTQYSKVLALYNQHNPGASAAPCCVPQALEPLPIVYYVGR' A
#
# COMPACT_ATOMS: atom_id res chain seq x y z
N VAL A 1 7.26 -5.91 -1.04
CA VAL A 1 6.68 -5.30 0.18
C VAL A 1 7.81 -4.68 0.99
N ARG A 2 7.63 -3.46 1.50
CA ARG A 2 8.59 -2.80 2.39
C ARG A 2 8.01 -2.74 3.79
N GLN A 3 8.86 -3.04 4.77
CA GLN A 3 8.47 -3.02 6.18
C GLN A 3 8.28 -1.59 6.67
N LEU A 4 7.14 -1.33 7.28
CA LEU A 4 6.83 -0.04 7.91
C LEU A 4 6.01 -0.30 9.15
N TYR A 5 6.55 0.09 10.31
CA TYR A 5 5.81 0.15 11.56
C TYR A 5 5.28 1.56 11.74
N ILE A 6 4.00 1.68 12.06
CA ILE A 6 3.34 2.96 12.32
C ILE A 6 2.96 3.00 13.79
N ASP A 7 3.41 4.02 14.50
CA ASP A 7 2.90 4.40 15.82
C ASP A 7 1.72 5.37 15.64
N PHE A 8 0.55 5.00 16.14
CA PHE A 8 -0.67 5.78 15.93
C PHE A 8 -0.57 7.20 16.49
N ARG A 9 0.08 7.39 17.64
CA ARG A 9 0.18 8.70 18.28
C ARG A 9 1.28 9.55 17.67
N LYS A 10 2.44 8.94 17.41
CA LYS A 10 3.63 9.66 16.95
C LYS A 10 3.55 10.00 15.46
N ASP A 11 3.13 9.06 14.64
CA ASP A 11 3.23 9.18 13.18
C ASP A 11 1.94 9.69 12.54
N LEU A 12 0.78 9.29 13.09
CA LEU A 12 -0.55 9.69 12.58
C LEU A 12 -1.24 10.76 13.44
N GLY A 13 -0.73 11.04 14.64
CA GLY A 13 -1.38 11.97 15.58
C GLY A 13 -2.71 11.45 16.14
N TRP A 14 -3.02 10.16 15.96
CA TRP A 14 -4.26 9.55 16.41
C TRP A 14 -4.20 9.26 17.91
N LYS A 15 -4.89 10.09 18.70
CA LYS A 15 -4.97 9.96 20.16
C LYS A 15 -6.15 9.13 20.66
N TRP A 16 -7.06 8.77 19.76
CA TRP A 16 -8.31 8.09 20.08
C TRP A 16 -8.15 6.56 20.17
N ILE A 17 -7.16 5.97 19.48
CA ILE A 17 -6.85 4.54 19.62
C ILE A 17 -6.14 4.31 20.95
N HIS A 18 -6.70 3.43 21.77
CA HIS A 18 -6.10 3.02 23.04
C HIS A 18 -5.09 1.89 22.86
N GLU A 19 -5.50 0.80 22.20
CA GLU A 19 -4.66 -0.36 21.87
C GLU A 19 -4.98 -0.89 20.45
N PRO A 20 -3.99 -1.39 19.69
CA PRO A 20 -2.55 -1.37 19.98
C PRO A 20 -1.95 0.05 19.85
N LYS A 21 -0.72 0.27 20.33
CA LYS A 21 0.00 1.56 20.15
C LYS A 21 0.44 1.82 18.71
N GLY A 22 0.63 0.77 17.94
CA GLY A 22 1.03 0.81 16.55
C GLY A 22 0.91 -0.55 15.91
N TYR A 23 1.20 -0.63 14.61
CA TYR A 23 1.13 -1.87 13.85
C TYR A 23 2.07 -1.86 12.63
N HIS A 24 2.35 -3.05 12.11
CA HIS A 24 3.10 -3.21 10.86
C HIS A 24 2.19 -2.99 9.65
N ALA A 25 1.99 -1.73 9.27
CA ALA A 25 1.23 -1.36 8.10
C ALA A 25 1.87 -1.89 6.81
N ASN A 26 3.20 -1.81 6.74
CA ASN A 26 3.97 -2.07 5.53
C ASN A 26 3.49 -1.19 4.35
N PHE A 27 4.20 -1.23 3.23
CA PHE A 27 3.73 -0.58 2.01
C PHE A 27 4.31 -1.24 0.76
N CYS A 28 3.59 -1.05 -0.35
CA CYS A 28 4.03 -1.44 -1.68
C CYS A 28 4.75 -0.27 -2.33
N LEU A 29 5.98 -0.51 -2.79
CA LEU A 29 6.79 0.46 -3.52
C LEU A 29 7.71 -0.31 -4.46
N GLY A 30 7.78 0.15 -5.70
CA GLY A 30 8.68 -0.39 -6.70
C GLY A 30 8.14 -0.18 -8.11
N PRO A 31 9.00 -0.33 -9.13
CA PRO A 31 8.56 -0.34 -10.52
C PRO A 31 7.75 -1.60 -10.83
N CYS A 32 6.80 -1.49 -11.75
CA CYS A 32 6.02 -2.61 -12.29
C CYS A 32 6.43 -2.87 -13.75
N PRO A 33 7.53 -3.60 -14.01
CA PRO A 33 7.96 -3.96 -15.35
C PRO A 33 7.00 -4.99 -15.95
N TYR A 34 7.02 -5.07 -17.28
CA TYR A 34 6.39 -6.17 -18.00
C TYR A 34 6.84 -7.51 -17.38
N ILE A 35 5.92 -8.46 -17.25
CA ILE A 35 6.08 -9.78 -16.60
C ILE A 35 5.93 -9.82 -15.05
N TRP A 36 5.94 -8.70 -14.32
CA TRP A 36 5.77 -8.72 -12.84
C TRP A 36 4.32 -8.50 -12.39
N SER A 37 3.76 -9.46 -11.65
CA SER A 37 2.48 -9.41 -10.92
C SER A 37 1.34 -8.68 -11.65
N LEU A 38 0.79 -9.33 -12.67
CA LEU A 38 -0.16 -8.73 -13.59
C LEU A 38 -1.59 -9.13 -13.23
N ASP A 39 -2.16 -8.45 -12.22
CA ASP A 39 -3.51 -8.66 -11.67
C ASP A 39 -4.61 -8.67 -12.73
N THR A 40 -4.48 -7.85 -13.79
CA THR A 40 -5.47 -7.73 -14.86
C THR A 40 -4.82 -7.66 -16.24
N GLN A 41 -5.58 -7.99 -17.29
CA GLN A 41 -5.12 -7.80 -18.68
C GLN A 41 -4.75 -6.34 -18.97
N TYR A 42 -5.48 -5.38 -18.39
CA TYR A 42 -5.18 -3.95 -18.50
C TYR A 42 -3.76 -3.64 -18.02
N SER A 43 -3.38 -4.13 -16.84
CA SER A 43 -2.03 -3.92 -16.30
C SER A 43 -0.94 -4.56 -17.17
N LYS A 44 -1.23 -5.67 -17.87
CA LYS A 44 -0.31 -6.32 -18.82
C LYS A 44 -0.02 -5.41 -20.01
N VAL A 45 -1.08 -4.90 -20.64
CA VAL A 45 -0.97 -4.01 -21.80
C VAL A 45 -0.28 -2.72 -21.40
N LEU A 46 -0.62 -2.15 -20.25
CA LEU A 46 -0.03 -0.92 -19.75
C LEU A 46 1.47 -1.06 -19.43
N ALA A 47 1.88 -2.18 -18.82
CA ALA A 47 3.29 -2.46 -18.55
C ALA A 47 4.11 -2.59 -19.86
N LEU A 48 3.55 -3.29 -20.85
CA LEU A 48 4.17 -3.42 -22.17
C LEU A 48 4.27 -2.06 -22.87
N TYR A 49 3.20 -1.26 -22.83
CA TYR A 49 3.18 0.07 -23.41
C TYR A 49 4.23 0.98 -22.78
N ASN A 50 4.34 0.99 -21.44
CA ASN A 50 5.35 1.77 -20.72
C ASN A 50 6.79 1.35 -21.07
N GLN A 51 7.03 0.06 -21.33
CA GLN A 51 8.34 -0.44 -21.75
C GLN A 51 8.77 0.12 -23.12
N HIS A 52 7.84 0.26 -24.05
CA HIS A 52 8.11 0.82 -25.38
C HIS A 52 8.06 2.35 -25.43
N ASN A 53 7.26 2.99 -24.55
CA ASN A 53 7.09 4.43 -24.49
C ASN A 53 7.13 4.94 -23.03
N PRO A 54 8.32 5.01 -22.39
CA PRO A 54 8.45 5.46 -21.01
C PRO A 54 8.10 6.95 -20.82
N GLY A 55 8.10 7.74 -21.89
CA GLY A 55 7.72 9.17 -21.85
C GLY A 55 6.21 9.40 -21.73
N ALA A 56 5.37 8.37 -21.96
CA ALA A 56 3.93 8.50 -21.86
C ALA A 56 3.41 8.62 -20.41
N SER A 57 4.27 8.42 -19.39
CA SER A 57 3.91 8.44 -17.97
C SER A 57 2.80 7.45 -17.58
N ALA A 58 2.53 6.46 -18.44
CA ALA A 58 1.45 5.50 -18.30
C ALA A 58 2.03 4.16 -17.85
N ALA A 59 2.26 4.00 -16.53
CA ALA A 59 2.82 2.80 -15.92
C ALA A 59 1.86 2.18 -14.90
N PRO A 60 1.85 0.84 -14.72
CA PRO A 60 1.12 0.24 -13.61
C PRO A 60 1.77 0.61 -12.27
N CYS A 61 0.94 0.69 -11.22
CA CYS A 61 1.38 1.01 -9.85
C CYS A 61 1.49 -0.24 -8.98
N CYS A 62 2.50 -0.25 -8.08
CA CYS A 62 2.68 -1.30 -7.09
C CYS A 62 1.69 -1.12 -5.94
N VAL A 63 0.68 -1.99 -5.86
CA VAL A 63 -0.42 -1.94 -4.88
C VAL A 63 -0.44 -3.21 -4.02
N PRO A 64 -1.07 -3.21 -2.83
CA PRO A 64 -1.20 -4.43 -2.03
C PRO A 64 -2.15 -5.43 -2.70
N GLN A 65 -1.75 -6.70 -2.76
CA GLN A 65 -2.58 -7.79 -3.26
C GLN A 65 -3.55 -8.33 -2.18
N ALA A 66 -3.12 -8.31 -0.93
CA ALA A 66 -3.89 -8.76 0.22
C ALA A 66 -3.57 -7.88 1.44
N LEU A 67 -4.53 -7.78 2.36
CA LEU A 67 -4.45 -7.00 3.59
C LEU A 67 -4.97 -7.87 4.74
N GLU A 68 -4.38 -7.69 5.92
CA GLU A 68 -4.84 -8.35 7.14
C GLU A 68 -5.61 -7.34 8.02
N PRO A 69 -6.72 -7.77 8.66
CA PRO A 69 -7.47 -6.89 9.55
C PRO A 69 -6.68 -6.61 10.84
N LEU A 70 -6.83 -5.39 11.37
CA LEU A 70 -6.26 -4.98 12.65
C LEU A 70 -7.38 -4.70 13.66
N PRO A 71 -7.54 -5.51 14.73
CA PRO A 71 -8.46 -5.17 15.81
C PRO A 71 -7.92 -3.99 16.62
N ILE A 72 -8.79 -3.02 16.92
CA ILE A 72 -8.45 -1.83 17.71
C ILE A 72 -9.45 -1.64 18.85
N VAL A 73 -8.97 -1.05 19.94
CA VAL A 73 -9.77 -0.65 21.09
C VAL A 73 -9.70 0.87 21.24
N TYR A 74 -10.86 1.51 21.39
CA TYR A 74 -10.99 2.93 21.67
C TYR A 74 -12.17 3.16 22.62
N TYR A 75 -12.17 4.29 23.32
CA TYR A 75 -13.25 4.67 24.22
C TYR A 75 -14.16 5.68 23.52
N VAL A 76 -15.47 5.47 23.59
CA VAL A 76 -16.49 6.45 23.19
C VAL A 76 -16.98 7.13 24.47
N GLY A 77 -16.75 8.44 24.57
CA GLY A 77 -17.28 9.24 25.69
C GLY A 77 -18.81 9.33 25.68
N ARG A 78 -19.40 9.72 26.81
CA ARG A 78 -20.75 10.30 26.87
C ARG A 78 -20.67 11.79 26.62
#